data_AF-A0A1C0V1Y0-F1
#
_entry.id   AF-A0A1C0V1Y0-F1
#
_cell.length_a   1.000
_cell.length_b   1.000
_cell.length_c   1.000
_cell.angle_alpha   90.00
_cell.angle_beta   90.00
_cell.angle_gamma   90.00
#
_symmetry.space_group_name_H-M   'P 1'
#
loop_
_entity.id
_entity.type
_entity.pdbx_description
1 polymer ?
#
loop_
_entity_poly.entity_id
_entity_poly.type
_entity_poly.pdbx_seq_one_letter_code
_entity_poly.pdbx_strand_id
1 'polypeptide(L)'
;MGAENQVRWGIPASEAGPSGLGFTGVGATPITLGSIFQLGALRHFNNPIYDAANSVGLSVTLDFAEIADEIFNFTMNIDETTNSGTCSYFSVTPCADKISWNNALGDRSFSYDGKEYTLELSGFKLSPDGELVSDFISQEGGTSEAYLYGRIREVPEERSTPEPSLMFGLAGFAALGLRRRWVNS
;
A
#
# COMPACT_ATOMS: atom_id res chain seq x y z
N MET A 1 23.09 -2.36 -4.47
CA MET A 1 22.46 -1.70 -3.31
C MET A 1 22.25 -0.25 -3.69
N GLY A 2 21.05 0.29 -3.49
CA GLY A 2 20.75 1.69 -3.84
C GLY A 2 21.39 2.68 -2.86
N ALA A 3 21.36 3.97 -3.21
CA ALA A 3 21.57 5.03 -2.23
C ALA A 3 20.28 5.23 -1.41
N GLU A 4 20.40 5.74 -0.18
CA GLU A 4 19.24 6.03 0.65
C GLU A 4 18.50 7.28 0.15
N ASN A 5 17.21 7.13 -0.16
CA ASN A 5 16.32 8.26 -0.43
C ASN A 5 15.57 8.62 0.84
N GLN A 6 15.48 9.92 1.15
CA GLN A 6 14.92 10.39 2.41
C GLN A 6 13.84 11.44 2.21
N VAL A 7 12.87 11.42 3.12
CA VAL A 7 11.91 12.51 3.35
C VAL A 7 11.96 12.90 4.82
N ARG A 8 11.77 14.19 5.12
CA ARG A 8 11.77 14.76 6.47
C ARG A 8 10.52 15.60 6.67
N TRP A 9 9.96 15.58 7.88
CA TRP A 9 8.75 16.34 8.23
C TRP A 9 8.82 16.89 9.65
N GLY A 10 7.89 17.79 9.95
CA GLY A 10 7.75 18.42 11.25
C GLY A 10 8.74 19.55 11.51
N ILE A 11 8.39 20.36 12.50
CA ILE A 11 9.25 21.40 13.07
C ILE A 11 9.96 20.79 14.29
N PRO A 12 11.30 20.72 14.32
CA PRO A 12 12.02 20.14 15.44
C PRO A 12 11.67 20.81 16.77
N ALA A 13 11.30 20.00 17.77
CA ALA A 13 11.14 20.43 19.16
C ALA A 13 12.43 20.28 19.98
N SER A 14 13.49 19.74 19.37
CA SER A 14 14.82 19.55 19.95
C SER A 14 15.93 19.71 18.90
N GLU A 15 17.19 19.63 19.32
CA GLU A 15 18.36 19.67 18.42
C GLU A 15 18.52 18.38 17.58
N ALA A 16 17.71 17.35 17.81
CA ALA A 16 17.75 16.09 17.06
C ALA A 16 17.30 16.25 15.58
N GLY A 17 16.62 17.36 15.26
CA GLY A 17 16.13 17.66 13.92
C GLY A 17 14.74 17.09 13.64
N PRO A 18 14.28 17.15 12.37
CA PRO A 18 12.95 16.69 12.00
C PRO A 18 12.85 15.17 12.02
N SER A 19 11.63 14.65 12.16
CA SER A 19 11.33 13.23 11.93
C SER A 19 11.38 12.92 10.43
N GLY A 20 11.41 11.64 10.05
CA GLY A 20 11.46 11.27 8.64
C GLY A 20 11.61 9.80 8.31
N LEU A 21 11.43 9.44 7.04
CA LEU A 21 11.80 8.12 6.53
C LEU A 21 13.05 8.18 5.64
N GLY A 22 13.82 7.11 5.66
CA GLY A 22 14.87 6.80 4.70
C GLY A 22 14.63 5.41 4.12
N PHE A 23 14.79 5.23 2.81
CA PHE A 23 14.63 3.94 2.16
C PHE A 23 15.82 3.62 1.26
N THR A 24 16.38 2.43 1.45
CA THR A 24 17.48 1.90 0.65
C THR A 24 17.07 0.59 0.02
N GLY A 25 16.90 0.57 -1.31
CA GLY A 25 16.58 -0.64 -2.06
C GLY A 25 17.69 -1.68 -2.02
N VAL A 26 17.31 -2.96 -2.01
CA VAL A 26 18.29 -4.06 -2.14
C VAL A 26 18.94 -4.07 -3.53
N GLY A 27 20.07 -4.77 -3.65
CA GLY A 27 20.65 -5.05 -4.97
C GLY A 27 19.91 -6.15 -5.71
N ALA A 28 20.44 -6.51 -6.89
CA ALA A 28 19.96 -7.63 -7.68
C ALA A 28 19.81 -8.88 -6.80
N THR A 29 18.59 -9.40 -6.74
CA THR A 29 18.22 -10.57 -5.94
C THR A 29 17.33 -11.46 -6.79
N PRO A 30 17.52 -12.79 -6.79
CA PRO A 30 16.60 -13.68 -7.48
C PRO A 30 15.18 -13.56 -6.89
N ILE A 31 14.21 -13.26 -7.75
CA ILE A 31 12.79 -13.22 -7.38
C ILE A 31 12.12 -14.45 -7.97
N THR A 32 11.41 -15.19 -7.12
CA THR A 32 10.50 -16.26 -7.55
C THR A 32 9.08 -15.74 -7.40
N LEU A 33 8.25 -15.87 -8.45
CA LEU A 33 6.84 -15.46 -8.39
C LEU A 33 6.12 -16.09 -7.19
N GLY A 34 5.31 -15.30 -6.50
CA GLY A 34 4.60 -15.71 -5.29
C GLY A 34 5.46 -15.85 -4.01
N SER A 35 6.79 -15.87 -4.12
CA SER A 35 7.68 -15.93 -2.96
C SER A 35 7.90 -14.53 -2.37
N ILE A 36 8.06 -14.47 -1.05
CA ILE A 36 8.37 -13.23 -0.34
C ILE A 36 9.87 -12.94 -0.48
N PHE A 37 10.20 -11.70 -0.85
CA PHE A 37 11.58 -11.21 -0.96
C PHE A 37 11.71 -9.82 -0.33
N GLN A 38 12.94 -9.46 0.04
CA GLN A 38 13.24 -8.16 0.62
C GLN A 38 13.25 -7.08 -0.47
N LEU A 39 12.54 -5.98 -0.24
CA LEU A 39 12.52 -4.81 -1.12
C LEU A 39 13.64 -3.82 -0.75
N GLY A 40 13.87 -3.64 0.55
CA GLY A 40 14.86 -2.68 1.04
C GLY A 40 14.91 -2.56 2.55
N ALA A 41 15.80 -1.70 3.03
CA ALA A 41 15.83 -1.24 4.41
C ALA A 41 15.08 0.10 4.51
N LEU A 42 14.18 0.19 5.47
CA LEU A 42 13.45 1.40 5.85
C LEU A 42 13.97 1.89 7.21
N ARG A 43 14.42 3.13 7.27
CA ARG A 43 14.81 3.80 8.51
C ARG A 43 13.77 4.83 8.89
N HIS A 44 13.33 4.80 10.14
CA HIS A 44 12.50 5.85 10.73
C HIS A 44 13.37 6.67 11.67
N PHE A 45 13.58 7.93 11.30
CA PHE A 45 14.20 8.95 12.13
C PHE A 45 13.08 9.52 12.99
N ASN A 46 12.90 8.99 14.21
CA ASN A 46 11.84 9.45 15.08
C ASN A 46 12.39 10.44 16.10
N ASN A 47 12.01 11.71 15.99
CA ASN A 47 12.53 12.81 16.79
C ASN A 47 11.38 13.66 17.33
N PRO A 48 11.58 14.36 18.47
CA PRO A 48 10.54 15.24 18.98
C PRO A 48 10.27 16.38 18.00
N ILE A 49 9.04 16.43 17.47
CA ILE A 49 8.59 17.45 16.52
C ILE A 49 7.22 18.04 16.88
N TYR A 50 6.94 19.19 16.26
CA TYR A 50 5.61 19.75 16.07
C TYR A 50 5.17 19.57 14.61
N ASP A 51 3.87 19.69 14.33
CA ASP A 51 3.29 19.65 12.97
C ASP A 51 3.66 18.38 12.17
N ALA A 52 3.28 17.23 12.72
CA ALA A 52 3.55 15.91 12.13
C ALA A 52 2.89 15.69 10.76
N ALA A 53 3.54 14.88 9.92
CA ALA A 53 2.91 14.32 8.73
C ALA A 53 2.07 13.09 9.12
N ASN A 54 0.98 12.84 8.40
CA ASN A 54 0.15 11.65 8.59
C ASN A 54 0.45 10.54 7.59
N SER A 55 1.16 10.85 6.50
CA SER A 55 1.55 9.89 5.48
C SER A 55 2.66 10.40 4.57
N VAL A 56 3.35 9.46 3.91
CA VAL A 56 4.33 9.71 2.85
C VAL A 56 4.18 8.69 1.72
N GLY A 57 4.53 9.10 0.50
CA GLY A 57 4.59 8.19 -0.65
C GLY A 57 5.88 7.37 -0.66
N LEU A 58 5.77 6.09 -1.00
CA LEU A 58 6.90 5.20 -1.30
C LEU A 58 6.77 4.68 -2.72
N SER A 59 7.74 5.00 -3.58
CA SER A 59 7.85 4.43 -4.93
C SER A 59 8.92 3.34 -4.94
N VAL A 60 8.54 2.12 -5.30
CA VAL A 60 9.44 0.97 -5.44
C VAL A 60 9.61 0.66 -6.91
N THR A 61 10.84 0.75 -7.41
CA THR A 61 11.18 0.35 -8.79
C THR A 61 11.78 -1.05 -8.76
N LEU A 62 11.21 -1.96 -9.54
CA LEU A 62 11.74 -3.29 -9.78
C LEU A 62 12.30 -3.35 -11.20
N ASP A 63 13.61 -3.57 -11.30
CA ASP A 63 14.33 -3.83 -12.54
C ASP A 63 14.33 -5.35 -12.79
N PHE A 64 13.59 -5.77 -13.82
CA PHE A 64 13.49 -7.16 -14.22
C PHE A 64 14.36 -7.39 -15.47
N ALA A 65 15.14 -8.47 -15.50
CA ALA A 65 16.07 -8.70 -16.62
C ALA A 65 15.39 -8.87 -18.00
N GLU A 66 14.14 -9.31 -18.04
CA GLU A 66 13.42 -9.69 -19.26
C GLU A 66 12.26 -8.75 -19.62
N ILE A 67 11.91 -7.80 -18.75
CA ILE A 67 10.86 -6.79 -19.00
C ILE A 67 11.36 -5.41 -18.57
N ALA A 68 10.65 -4.34 -18.96
CA ALA A 68 11.02 -2.99 -18.55
C ALA A 68 10.87 -2.80 -17.03
N ASP A 69 11.52 -1.76 -16.50
CA ASP A 69 11.38 -1.37 -15.10
C ASP A 69 9.92 -1.10 -14.74
N GLU A 70 9.47 -1.69 -13.63
CA GLU A 70 8.12 -1.48 -13.11
C GLU A 70 8.16 -0.68 -11.81
N ILE A 71 7.36 0.37 -11.74
CA ILE A 71 7.30 1.30 -10.61
C ILE A 71 5.97 1.15 -9.89
N PHE A 72 6.00 0.78 -8.61
CA PHE A 72 4.82 0.65 -7.76
C PHE A 72 4.81 1.74 -6.70
N ASN A 73 3.68 2.42 -6.55
CA ASN A 73 3.52 3.46 -5.53
C ASN A 73 2.67 2.94 -4.37
N PHE A 74 3.11 3.26 -3.16
CA PHE A 74 2.43 2.96 -1.91
C PHE A 74 2.29 4.22 -1.07
N THR A 75 1.28 4.26 -0.22
CA THR A 75 1.14 5.28 0.82
C THR A 75 1.49 4.64 2.17
N MET A 76 2.56 5.13 2.78
CA MET A 76 2.94 4.78 4.13
C MET A 76 2.23 5.71 5.10
N ASN A 77 1.44 5.15 6.01
CA ASN A 77 0.82 5.88 7.10
C ASN A 77 1.85 6.15 8.19
N ILE A 78 1.75 7.33 8.79
CA ILE A 78 2.56 7.76 9.93
C ILE A 78 1.60 8.04 11.07
N ASP A 79 1.85 7.41 12.22
CA ASP A 79 1.24 7.75 13.48
C ASP A 79 2.34 8.29 14.41
N GLU A 80 2.50 9.61 14.37
CA GLU A 80 3.37 10.37 15.27
C GLU A 80 2.60 10.62 16.57
N THR A 81 3.00 9.94 17.63
CA THR A 81 2.29 9.94 18.89
C THR A 81 2.64 11.16 19.73
N THR A 82 1.73 11.52 20.64
CA THR A 82 2.06 12.55 21.61
C THR A 82 3.06 11.99 22.63
N ASN A 83 4.21 12.64 22.77
CA ASN A 83 5.29 12.32 23.71
C ASN A 83 4.95 12.53 25.22
N SER A 84 3.69 12.36 25.61
CA SER A 84 3.24 12.53 26.99
C SER A 84 2.06 11.61 27.31
N GLY A 85 1.89 11.29 28.60
CA GLY A 85 0.79 10.43 29.06
C GLY A 85 1.06 8.94 28.82
N THR A 86 0.00 8.17 28.62
CA THR A 86 0.08 6.72 28.35
C THR A 86 0.33 6.50 26.87
N CYS A 87 1.43 5.83 26.54
CA CYS A 87 1.79 5.55 25.15
C CYS A 87 0.92 4.45 24.54
N SER A 88 0.50 4.66 23.28
CA SER A 88 -0.25 3.69 22.47
C SER A 88 0.57 2.45 22.12
N TYR A 89 1.90 2.60 22.06
CA TYR A 89 2.84 1.56 21.67
C TYR A 89 3.88 1.32 22.76
N PHE A 90 4.49 0.14 22.74
CA PHE A 90 5.59 -0.17 23.65
C PHE A 90 6.72 0.86 23.47
N SER A 91 7.06 1.53 24.56
CA SER A 91 8.03 2.63 24.57
C SER A 91 8.94 2.50 25.78
N VAL A 92 10.24 2.65 25.58
CA VAL A 92 11.27 2.78 26.64
C VAL A 92 11.83 4.20 26.72
N THR A 93 11.51 5.02 25.73
CA THR A 93 11.72 6.46 25.64
C THR A 93 10.35 7.14 25.78
N PRO A 94 10.17 8.47 25.57
CA PRO A 94 8.84 9.00 25.28
C PRO A 94 8.15 8.23 24.13
N CYS A 95 6.87 8.50 23.91
CA CYS A 95 6.03 7.58 23.15
C CYS A 95 6.57 7.29 21.74
N ALA A 96 6.72 6.00 21.47
CA ALA A 96 7.15 5.47 20.19
C ALA A 96 6.10 5.74 19.11
N ASP A 97 6.53 5.74 17.86
CA ASP A 97 5.69 5.98 16.70
C ASP A 97 5.58 4.78 15.80
N LYS A 98 4.62 4.83 14.88
CA LYS A 98 4.30 3.71 14.00
C LYS A 98 4.27 4.12 12.54
N ILE A 99 4.90 3.28 11.72
CA ILE A 99 4.77 3.28 10.27
C ILE A 99 3.97 2.06 9.83
N SER A 100 2.96 2.24 8.99
CA SER A 100 2.11 1.16 8.47
C SER A 100 1.54 1.48 7.09
N TRP A 101 0.66 0.64 6.55
CA TRP A 101 -0.12 0.91 5.34
C TRP A 101 -1.53 0.31 5.45
N ASN A 102 -2.49 0.89 4.72
CA ASN A 102 -3.84 0.33 4.63
C ASN A 102 -4.02 -0.58 3.41
N ASN A 103 -3.37 -0.24 2.29
CA ASN A 103 -3.39 -1.03 1.08
C ASN A 103 -1.98 -1.59 0.82
N ALA A 104 -1.88 -2.90 0.78
CA ALA A 104 -0.63 -3.60 0.50
C ALA A 104 -0.36 -3.76 -1.00
N LEU A 105 -1.37 -3.60 -1.87
CA LEU A 105 -1.23 -3.78 -3.31
C LEU A 105 -0.70 -2.51 -3.97
N GLY A 106 0.21 -2.70 -4.93
CA GLY A 106 0.67 -1.64 -5.80
C GLY A 106 -0.49 -1.00 -6.57
N ASP A 107 -0.30 0.25 -6.95
CA ASP A 107 -1.27 1.06 -7.70
C ASP A 107 -1.44 0.65 -9.17
N ARG A 108 -0.59 -0.25 -9.66
CA ARG A 108 -0.62 -0.75 -11.03
C ARG A 108 -0.25 -2.23 -11.13
N SER A 109 -0.44 -2.76 -12.33
CA SER A 109 -0.03 -4.09 -12.75
C SER A 109 0.92 -4.03 -13.95
N PHE A 110 1.59 -5.15 -14.21
CA PHE A 110 2.41 -5.39 -15.40
C PHE A 110 2.12 -6.77 -15.98
N SER A 111 2.34 -6.90 -17.29
CA SER A 111 2.07 -8.14 -18.02
C SER A 111 3.34 -8.97 -18.19
N TYR A 112 3.26 -10.26 -17.92
CA TYR A 112 4.32 -11.22 -18.19
C TYR A 112 3.72 -12.58 -18.55
N ASP A 113 4.18 -13.20 -19.64
CA ASP A 113 3.70 -14.50 -20.13
C ASP A 113 2.14 -14.59 -20.24
N GLY A 114 1.52 -13.50 -20.71
CA GLY A 114 0.07 -13.42 -20.91
C GLY A 114 -0.77 -13.29 -19.63
N LYS A 115 -0.13 -13.01 -18.48
CA LYS A 115 -0.78 -12.81 -17.18
C LYS A 115 -0.44 -11.44 -16.60
N GLU A 116 -1.38 -10.90 -15.81
CA GLU A 116 -1.18 -9.65 -15.08
C GLU A 116 -0.67 -9.90 -13.67
N TYR A 117 0.31 -9.09 -13.25
CA TYR A 117 0.95 -9.18 -11.96
C TYR A 117 1.05 -7.81 -11.28
N THR A 118 1.06 -7.80 -9.95
CA THR A 118 1.33 -6.60 -9.14
C THR A 118 2.25 -6.92 -7.97
N LEU A 119 2.86 -5.88 -7.38
CA LEU A 119 3.63 -5.99 -6.15
C LEU A 119 2.70 -5.87 -4.94
N GLU A 120 2.81 -6.79 -3.99
CA GLU A 120 2.12 -6.75 -2.69
C GLU A 120 3.14 -6.62 -1.56
N LEU A 121 3.02 -5.58 -0.72
CA LEU A 121 3.76 -5.46 0.53
C LEU A 121 3.34 -6.57 1.49
N SER A 122 4.32 -7.30 2.02
CA SER A 122 4.09 -8.48 2.86
C SER A 122 4.32 -8.21 4.35
N GLY A 123 5.07 -7.17 4.70
CA GLY A 123 5.39 -6.83 6.08
C GLY A 123 6.80 -6.29 6.26
N PHE A 124 7.16 -6.07 7.51
CA PHE A 124 8.50 -5.71 7.95
C PHE A 124 9.15 -6.86 8.71
N LYS A 125 10.48 -6.94 8.68
CA LYS A 125 11.25 -7.65 9.70
C LYS A 125 12.15 -6.69 10.45
N LEU A 126 12.20 -6.80 11.77
CA LEU A 126 13.06 -5.97 12.63
C LEU A 126 14.47 -6.57 12.82
N SER A 127 14.69 -7.78 12.31
CA SER A 127 15.98 -8.45 12.22
C SER A 127 15.98 -9.43 11.04
N PRO A 128 17.14 -9.85 10.51
CA PRO A 128 17.20 -10.77 9.36
C PRO A 128 16.40 -12.07 9.57
N ASP A 129 16.48 -12.63 10.77
CA ASP A 129 15.81 -13.88 11.17
C ASP A 129 14.46 -13.65 11.86
N GLY A 130 13.99 -12.39 11.93
CA GLY A 130 12.74 -12.03 12.58
C GLY A 130 11.51 -12.50 11.81
N GLU A 131 10.39 -12.54 12.54
CA GLU A 131 9.07 -12.74 11.94
C GLU A 131 8.61 -11.49 11.18
N LEU A 132 7.73 -11.70 10.20
CA LEU A 132 7.06 -10.59 9.52
C LEU A 132 6.03 -9.96 10.45
N VAL A 133 6.09 -8.64 10.58
CA VAL A 133 5.12 -7.82 11.29
C VAL A 133 4.45 -6.84 10.33
N SER A 134 3.20 -6.46 10.61
CA SER A 134 2.44 -5.53 9.76
C SER A 134 2.86 -4.07 9.94
N ASP A 135 3.41 -3.75 11.10
CA ASP A 135 3.70 -2.37 11.50
C ASP A 135 5.15 -2.25 11.98
N PHE A 136 5.75 -1.10 11.70
CA PHE A 136 7.08 -0.76 12.18
C PHE A 136 6.98 0.27 13.30
N ILE A 137 7.23 -0.18 14.54
CA ILE A 137 7.28 0.66 15.73
C ILE A 137 8.71 1.14 15.98
N SER A 138 8.90 2.44 16.14
CA SER A 138 10.21 3.08 16.37
C SER A 138 10.21 3.91 17.64
N GLN A 139 11.27 3.81 18.43
CA GLN A 139 11.42 4.57 19.66
C GLN A 139 11.73 6.05 19.39
N GLU A 140 11.23 6.92 20.27
CA GLU A 140 11.45 8.36 20.20
C GLU A 140 12.91 8.77 20.43
N GLY A 141 13.33 9.84 19.74
CA GLY A 141 14.65 10.45 19.89
C GLY A 141 15.78 9.61 19.30
N GLY A 142 15.50 8.82 18.27
CA GLY A 142 16.46 7.91 17.68
C GLY A 142 16.12 7.50 16.25
N THR A 143 17.00 6.69 15.66
CA THR A 143 16.74 6.08 14.36
C THR A 143 16.58 4.58 14.52
N SER A 144 15.42 4.07 14.10
CA SER A 144 15.16 2.64 14.01
C SER A 144 15.28 2.16 12.57
N GLU A 145 15.61 0.89 12.34
CA GLU A 145 15.65 0.26 11.02
C GLU A 145 14.75 -0.97 10.99
N ALA A 146 14.05 -1.17 9.88
CA ALA A 146 13.29 -2.38 9.55
C ALA A 146 13.50 -2.75 8.08
N TYR A 147 13.40 -4.03 7.75
CA TYR A 147 13.50 -4.52 6.38
C TYR A 147 12.10 -4.71 5.81
N LEU A 148 11.79 -4.02 4.71
CA LEU A 148 10.51 -4.13 4.03
C LEU A 148 10.52 -5.32 3.07
N TYR A 149 9.47 -6.15 3.13
CA TYR A 149 9.30 -7.32 2.29
C TYR A 149 8.05 -7.20 1.41
N GLY A 150 8.10 -7.82 0.25
CA GLY A 150 6.98 -7.92 -0.67
C GLY A 150 7.01 -9.22 -1.46
N ARG A 151 5.98 -9.41 -2.29
CA ARG A 151 5.90 -10.51 -3.25
C ARG A 151 5.18 -10.07 -4.52
N ILE A 152 5.52 -10.69 -5.64
CA ILE A 152 4.76 -10.53 -6.88
C ILE A 152 3.55 -11.46 -6.84
N ARG A 153 2.35 -10.91 -7.06
CA ARG A 153 1.08 -11.65 -7.11
C ARG A 153 0.43 -11.52 -8.48
N GLU A 154 -0.11 -12.63 -8.97
CA GLU A 154 -1.01 -12.64 -10.13
C GLU A 154 -2.30 -11.91 -9.76
N VAL A 155 -2.71 -10.96 -10.60
CA VAL A 155 -3.99 -10.27 -10.48
C VAL A 155 -5.06 -11.20 -11.05
N PRO A 156 -6.09 -11.59 -10.27
CA PRO A 156 -7.15 -12.42 -10.80
C PRO A 156 -7.79 -11.73 -12.01
N GLU A 157 -7.89 -12.42 -13.14
CA GLU A 157 -8.71 -11.95 -14.23
C GLU A 157 -10.14 -11.81 -13.71
N GLU A 158 -10.68 -10.59 -13.74
CA GLU A 158 -12.12 -10.43 -13.56
C GLU A 158 -12.77 -11.22 -14.69
N ARG A 159 -13.36 -12.37 -14.35
CA ARG A 159 -14.15 -13.11 -15.32
C ARG A 159 -15.19 -12.12 -15.83
N SER A 160 -15.14 -11.79 -17.13
CA SER A 160 -16.23 -11.10 -17.78
C SER A 160 -17.47 -11.94 -17.49
N THR A 161 -18.29 -11.51 -16.52
CA THR A 161 -19.62 -12.08 -16.38
C THR A 161 -20.27 -11.76 -17.73
N PRO A 162 -20.70 -12.75 -18.53
CA PRO A 162 -21.53 -12.40 -19.66
C PRO A 162 -22.74 -11.72 -19.02
N GLU A 163 -22.86 -10.41 -19.22
CA GLU A 163 -24.06 -9.70 -18.83
C GLU A 163 -25.23 -10.54 -19.35
N PRO A 164 -26.25 -10.84 -18.53
CA PRO A 164 -27.43 -11.52 -19.03
C PRO A 164 -27.98 -10.62 -20.13
N SER A 165 -27.66 -10.97 -21.37
CA SER A 165 -28.14 -10.33 -22.58
C SER A 165 -29.62 -10.14 -22.37
N LEU A 166 -30.05 -8.88 -22.28
CA LEU A 166 -31.44 -8.48 -22.27
C LEU A 166 -32.12 -9.25 -23.40
N MET A 167 -32.82 -10.33 -23.03
CA MET A 167 -33.76 -11.02 -23.89
C MET A 167 -34.90 -10.02 -24.11
N PHE A 168 -34.71 -9.13 -25.08
CA PHE A 168 -35.80 -8.46 -25.76
C PHE A 168 -36.58 -9.53 -26.54
N GLY A 169 -37.42 -10.26 -25.82
CA GLY A 169 -38.44 -11.14 -26.37
C GLY A 169 -39.78 -10.40 -26.43
N LEU A 170 -40.02 -9.79 -27.58
CA LEU A 170 -41.25 -9.10 -28.00
C LEU A 170 -42.53 -9.94 -27.81
N ALA A 171 -43.55 -9.36 -27.18
CA ALA A 171 -44.96 -9.67 -27.48
C ALA A 171 -45.86 -8.46 -27.14
N GLY A 172 -45.67 -7.35 -27.85
CA GLY A 172 -46.53 -6.17 -27.77
C GLY A 172 -47.08 -5.81 -29.16
N PHE A 173 -48.10 -6.55 -29.62
CA PHE A 173 -48.93 -6.14 -30.76
C PHE A 173 -50.40 -6.34 -30.43
N ALA A 174 -51.08 -5.27 -30.04
CA ALA A 174 -52.51 -5.08 -30.28
C ALA A 174 -52.79 -3.57 -30.31
N ALA A 175 -52.72 -2.99 -31.51
CA ALA A 175 -53.27 -1.67 -31.78
C ALA A 175 -54.70 -1.83 -32.32
N LEU A 176 -55.64 -1.06 -31.76
CA LEU A 176 -56.66 -0.24 -32.44
C LEU A 176 -57.91 -0.13 -31.57
N GLY A 177 -58.18 1.10 -31.14
CA GLY A 177 -59.34 1.43 -30.32
C GLY A 177 -60.64 1.57 -31.10
N LEU A 178 -61.75 1.64 -30.37
CA LEU A 178 -62.98 2.31 -30.77
C LEU A 178 -63.74 2.77 -29.51
N ARG A 179 -64.28 3.98 -29.60
CA ARG A 179 -64.97 4.76 -28.56
C ARG A 179 -66.46 4.40 -28.45
N ARG A 180 -67.00 4.48 -27.20
CA ARG A 180 -68.41 4.74 -26.76
C ARG A 180 -69.47 3.70 -27.19
N ARG A 181 -70.52 3.36 -26.43
CA ARG A 181 -71.47 4.17 -25.62
C ARG A 181 -72.35 3.22 -24.75
N TRP A 182 -72.86 3.72 -23.62
CA TRP A 182 -73.89 3.10 -22.75
C TRP A 182 -75.22 2.78 -23.48
N VAL A 183 -76.03 1.80 -22.98
CA VAL A 183 -77.40 1.91 -22.39
C VAL A 183 -77.85 0.56 -21.77
N ASN A 184 -78.58 0.64 -20.64
CA ASN A 184 -79.24 -0.40 -19.84
C ASN A 184 -80.27 -1.28 -20.58
N SER A 185 -80.55 -2.46 -20.03
CA SER A 185 -81.91 -2.82 -19.59
C SER A 185 -81.88 -3.84 -18.45
#